data_AF-A0A519QEW1-F1
#
_entry.id   AF-A0A519QEW1-F1
#
_cell.length_a   1.000
_cell.length_b   1.000
_cell.length_c   1.000
_cell.angle_alpha   90.00
_cell.angle_beta   90.00
_cell.angle_gamma   90.00
#
_symmetry.space_group_name_H-M   'P 1'
#
loop_
_entity.id
_entity.type
_entity.pdbx_description
1 polymer ?
#
loop_
_entity_poly.entity_id
_entity_poly.type
_entity_poly.pdbx_seq_one_letter_code
_entity_poly.pdbx_strand_id
1 'polypeptide(L)'
;MRRQTILAAVSSLALAVAVAGPAFAQETQPLAPGDTVEGEIAEGDATGEDNAYRYDAYAITAVAGQRFEVVLRSAAFDAYLEVATQGAEGEPLGYDDDGLGEGTDSRLRFTAPADGTYVLRARPLSGIEGGAYSLSLTERPAPKAPPEPARINVGDTVTGELAEGDAETDAGALYEEWVFTGRQGDRVQIGLDSDAFDPVVKIGRIAEGAFTELGSNDDGPDAGLNSRLIFTLPEAGDYVIRATPLNTGDTGAYSLSLSEGPPPVEARAIRIGETVRGELTDDDTPGAGDIRADAYRFSGQEGQRVRIDMTSTTFDTYVELFDENRTSLASDDDGGPEGTNSRLIFTLPTTGSYVIEARAFSDARGRYSLAITEVEPDKPPQPLAFGASLEGEIGETDSRDSDDRGYDAFVFEGREGQRVRAIMRSGDFDTYLQIGNAEGDFTPLAQDDDGLGEGTDSRLNFTLPADGRYVLRASPLGSDGKGLYALELEDRGPQPRPGSLLVGTTAYGTLTETDATAEDNSFYDAYRVTLKEDEKLIILMVSNEVDSYVSIGRENEDETFEGLAADDDSLSDTHAKLEWTAPEDGTYEIRAGTFQQGQTGRYALIVEKKP
;
A
#
# COMPACT_ATOMS: atom_id res chain seq x y z
N MET A 1 -14.53 -22.21 -79.75
CA MET A 1 -15.46 -21.54 -78.81
C MET A 1 -14.94 -20.12 -78.59
N ARG A 2 -15.17 -19.22 -79.55
CA ARG A 2 -16.12 -18.08 -79.57
C ARG A 2 -15.89 -17.01 -78.49
N ARG A 3 -15.60 -15.82 -79.02
CA ARG A 3 -15.27 -14.51 -78.44
C ARG A 3 -16.51 -13.70 -78.00
N GLN A 4 -16.28 -12.85 -76.99
CA GLN A 4 -16.60 -11.40 -76.87
C GLN A 4 -18.02 -10.88 -76.57
N THR A 5 -17.98 -9.76 -75.80
CA THR A 5 -18.88 -8.57 -75.72
C THR A 5 -20.20 -8.72 -74.93
N ILE A 6 -20.69 -7.80 -74.06
CA ILE A 6 -20.56 -6.32 -73.90
C ILE A 6 -21.03 -5.85 -72.48
N LEU A 7 -20.48 -4.68 -72.07
CA LEU A 7 -20.79 -3.63 -71.06
C LEU A 7 -22.05 -3.64 -70.15
N ALA A 8 -21.86 -3.15 -68.91
CA ALA A 8 -22.37 -1.85 -68.35
C ALA A 8 -22.22 -1.86 -66.80
N ALA A 9 -21.32 -1.09 -66.16
CA ALA A 9 -21.37 0.33 -65.78
C ALA A 9 -22.20 0.65 -64.51
N VAL A 10 -21.64 1.55 -63.68
CA VAL A 10 -22.20 2.30 -62.53
C VAL A 10 -22.17 1.52 -61.19
N SER A 11 -21.62 1.97 -60.07
CA SER A 11 -21.44 3.33 -59.54
C SER A 11 -20.25 3.41 -58.57
N SER A 12 -19.63 4.58 -58.53
CA SER A 12 -18.60 5.01 -57.57
C SER A 12 -19.19 5.29 -56.19
N LEU A 13 -18.64 4.69 -55.14
CA LEU A 13 -18.50 5.30 -53.83
C LEU A 13 -17.30 4.66 -53.11
N ALA A 14 -16.24 5.45 -52.92
CA ALA A 14 -15.16 5.11 -52.00
C ALA A 14 -15.73 5.24 -50.58
N LEU A 15 -16.00 4.11 -49.93
CA LEU A 15 -16.16 4.10 -48.48
C LEU A 15 -14.76 4.06 -47.88
N ALA A 16 -14.23 5.25 -47.59
CA ALA A 16 -13.35 5.39 -46.46
C ALA A 16 -14.20 5.02 -45.25
N VAL A 17 -13.96 3.82 -44.70
CA VAL A 17 -14.44 3.50 -43.36
C VAL A 17 -13.59 4.37 -42.44
N ALA A 18 -14.12 5.54 -42.08
CA ALA A 18 -13.72 6.23 -40.88
C ALA A 18 -14.28 5.38 -39.72
N VAL A 19 -13.41 4.65 -39.05
CA VAL A 19 -13.69 4.12 -37.72
C VAL A 19 -13.34 5.25 -36.75
N ALA A 20 -14.34 5.76 -36.05
CA ALA A 20 -14.22 6.44 -34.77
C ALA A 20 -15.25 5.71 -33.89
N GLY A 21 -14.96 5.04 -32.77
CA GLY A 21 -13.92 5.24 -31.75
C GLY A 21 -14.66 5.66 -30.47
N PRO A 22 -14.64 4.88 -29.36
CA PRO A 22 -15.36 5.19 -28.12
C PRO A 22 -14.68 6.34 -27.35
N ALA A 23 -15.42 7.12 -26.57
CA ALA A 23 -14.87 8.23 -25.78
C ALA A 23 -14.04 7.75 -24.58
N PHE A 24 -12.79 7.45 -24.84
CA PHE A 24 -11.57 7.60 -24.05
C PHE A 24 -11.68 7.61 -22.49
N ALA A 25 -11.51 6.50 -21.76
CA ALA A 25 -10.18 6.21 -21.20
C ALA A 25 -9.12 6.79 -22.12
N GLN A 26 -8.45 7.90 -21.75
CA GLN A 26 -7.50 8.58 -22.64
C GLN A 26 -6.87 7.57 -23.58
N GLU A 27 -7.10 7.72 -24.89
CA GLU A 27 -6.60 6.75 -25.86
C GLU A 27 -5.13 6.62 -25.54
N THR A 28 -4.75 5.47 -24.97
CA THR A 28 -3.40 5.30 -24.44
C THR A 28 -2.50 5.49 -25.62
N GLN A 29 -1.77 6.61 -25.63
CA GLN A 29 -1.04 6.97 -26.83
C GLN A 29 0.04 5.91 -27.00
N PRO A 30 0.15 5.28 -28.18
CA PRO A 30 1.17 4.27 -28.37
C PRO A 30 2.54 4.94 -28.21
N LEU A 31 3.35 4.39 -27.30
CA LEU A 31 4.69 4.85 -27.03
C LEU A 31 5.66 3.70 -27.32
N ALA A 32 6.53 3.91 -28.30
CA ALA A 32 7.53 2.93 -28.70
C ALA A 32 8.91 3.32 -28.15
N PRO A 33 9.80 2.33 -27.94
CA PRO A 33 11.18 2.61 -27.59
C PRO A 33 11.87 3.57 -28.56
N GLY A 34 12.51 4.60 -28.00
CA GLY A 34 13.14 5.70 -28.72
C GLY A 34 12.25 6.93 -28.92
N ASP A 35 10.97 6.85 -28.55
CA ASP A 35 10.06 7.98 -28.64
C ASP A 35 10.33 9.00 -27.52
N THR A 36 10.11 10.27 -27.85
CA THR A 36 10.02 11.37 -26.90
C THR A 36 8.78 12.17 -27.24
N VAL A 37 7.92 12.36 -26.24
CA VAL A 37 6.65 13.05 -26.33
C VAL A 37 6.74 14.33 -25.52
N GLU A 38 6.30 15.44 -26.12
CA GLU A 38 6.02 16.68 -25.39
C GLU A 38 4.52 16.69 -25.10
N GLY A 39 4.15 16.73 -23.83
CA GLY A 39 2.78 16.72 -23.35
C GLY A 39 2.48 17.89 -22.43
N GLU A 40 1.23 18.02 -22.02
CA GLU A 40 0.80 19.03 -21.05
C GLU A 40 -0.32 18.44 -20.23
N ILE A 41 -0.13 18.36 -18.91
CA ILE A 41 -1.20 18.00 -17.98
C ILE A 41 -2.09 19.24 -17.82
N ALA A 42 -3.27 19.20 -18.41
CA ALA A 42 -4.20 20.33 -18.52
C ALA A 42 -5.61 19.99 -18.00
N GLU A 43 -6.42 21.04 -17.87
CA GLU A 43 -7.84 20.89 -17.53
C GLU A 43 -8.56 20.08 -18.62
N GLY A 44 -9.10 18.91 -18.24
CA GLY A 44 -9.75 17.96 -19.14
C GLY A 44 -9.03 16.63 -19.30
N ASP A 45 -7.78 16.53 -18.84
CA ASP A 45 -7.07 15.25 -18.79
C ASP A 45 -7.66 14.34 -17.71
N ALA A 46 -7.42 13.03 -17.88
CA ALA A 46 -7.92 12.00 -16.99
C ALA A 46 -7.42 12.25 -15.55
N THR A 47 -8.23 11.88 -14.56
CA THR A 47 -7.87 12.02 -13.14
C THR A 47 -7.78 10.66 -12.46
N GLY A 48 -6.89 10.57 -11.47
CA GLY A 48 -6.87 9.46 -10.52
C GLY A 48 -8.10 9.47 -9.62
N GLU A 49 -8.19 8.46 -8.75
CA GLU A 49 -9.26 8.34 -7.74
C GLU A 49 -9.41 9.65 -6.95
N ASP A 50 -10.66 10.01 -6.64
CA ASP A 50 -11.03 11.25 -5.94
C ASP A 50 -10.51 12.57 -6.55
N ASN A 51 -10.12 12.56 -7.84
CA ASN A 51 -9.39 13.66 -8.46
C ASN A 51 -8.12 14.03 -7.68
N ALA A 52 -7.47 13.06 -7.03
CA ALA A 52 -6.24 13.28 -6.30
C ALA A 52 -5.12 13.83 -7.20
N TYR A 53 -5.15 13.52 -8.50
CA TYR A 53 -4.22 14.01 -9.51
C TYR A 53 -4.79 13.92 -10.92
N ARG A 54 -4.22 14.67 -11.88
CA ARG A 54 -4.45 14.48 -13.33
C ARG A 54 -3.35 13.62 -13.94
N TYR A 55 -3.58 12.97 -15.07
CA TYR A 55 -2.55 12.19 -15.74
C TYR A 55 -2.75 12.10 -17.25
N ASP A 56 -1.63 11.87 -17.95
CA ASP A 56 -1.59 11.43 -19.32
C ASP A 56 -1.17 9.96 -19.41
N ALA A 57 -1.87 9.14 -20.21
CA ALA A 57 -1.65 7.70 -20.33
C ALA A 57 -1.05 7.27 -21.68
N TYR A 58 -0.06 6.38 -21.62
CA TYR A 58 0.68 5.87 -22.76
C TYR A 58 0.73 4.34 -22.77
N ALA A 59 0.52 3.72 -23.92
CA ALA A 59 0.58 2.26 -24.06
C ALA A 59 1.91 1.79 -24.66
N ILE A 60 2.52 0.81 -23.99
CA ILE A 60 3.74 0.12 -24.44
C ILE A 60 3.39 -1.34 -24.69
N THR A 61 3.66 -1.85 -25.88
CA THR A 61 3.62 -3.30 -26.13
C THR A 61 5.00 -3.90 -25.90
N ALA A 62 5.08 -4.91 -25.04
CA ALA A 62 6.34 -5.58 -24.70
C ALA A 62 6.20 -7.10 -24.66
N VAL A 63 7.32 -7.80 -24.87
CA VAL A 63 7.44 -9.24 -24.62
C VAL A 63 8.11 -9.49 -23.27
N ALA A 64 7.86 -10.67 -22.70
CA ALA A 64 8.42 -11.07 -21.41
C ALA A 64 9.95 -10.90 -21.38
N GLY A 65 10.45 -10.19 -20.37
CA GLY A 65 11.86 -9.90 -20.16
C GLY A 65 12.38 -8.65 -20.89
N GLN A 66 11.58 -7.93 -21.69
CA GLN A 66 11.97 -6.62 -22.20
C GLN A 66 12.06 -5.59 -21.09
N ARG A 67 13.04 -4.69 -21.19
CA ARG A 67 13.39 -3.72 -20.14
C ARG A 67 13.26 -2.31 -20.67
N PHE A 68 12.68 -1.43 -19.87
CA PHE A 68 12.44 -0.06 -20.27
C PHE A 68 12.94 0.92 -19.20
N GLU A 69 13.39 2.08 -19.66
CA GLU A 69 13.56 3.29 -18.87
C GLU A 69 12.61 4.34 -19.40
N VAL A 70 11.88 4.98 -18.50
CA VAL A 70 10.93 6.03 -18.79
C VAL A 70 11.37 7.25 -18.00
N VAL A 71 11.58 8.38 -18.68
CA VAL A 71 11.97 9.63 -18.02
C VAL A 71 10.91 10.67 -18.29
N LEU A 72 10.32 11.20 -17.22
CA LEU A 72 9.36 12.29 -17.21
C LEU A 72 10.02 13.54 -16.62
N ARG A 73 10.06 14.62 -17.40
CA ARG A 73 10.59 15.91 -16.93
C ARG A 73 9.53 16.99 -16.98
N SER A 74 9.42 17.77 -15.91
CA SER A 74 8.51 18.91 -15.82
C SER A 74 9.11 20.02 -14.98
N ALA A 75 9.08 21.24 -15.51
CA ALA A 75 9.39 22.44 -14.72
C ALA A 75 8.15 23.03 -14.04
N ALA A 76 6.96 22.51 -14.36
CA ALA A 76 5.68 23.06 -13.91
C ALA A 76 5.11 22.33 -12.69
N PHE A 77 5.46 21.06 -12.51
CA PHE A 77 4.98 20.22 -11.42
C PHE A 77 6.03 19.19 -11.01
N ASP A 78 5.81 18.60 -9.84
CA ASP A 78 6.62 17.50 -9.32
C ASP A 78 6.23 16.18 -10.00
N ALA A 79 7.14 15.58 -10.77
CA ALA A 79 6.82 14.54 -11.72
C ALA A 79 6.64 13.18 -11.03
N TYR A 80 5.61 12.43 -11.40
CA TYR A 80 5.38 11.06 -10.92
C TYR A 80 5.01 10.16 -12.09
N LEU A 81 5.68 9.02 -12.21
CA LEU A 81 5.42 7.98 -13.19
C LEU A 81 4.96 6.69 -12.50
N GLU A 82 3.96 6.03 -13.08
CA GLU A 82 3.58 4.66 -12.73
C GLU A 82 3.39 3.81 -13.98
N VAL A 83 3.66 2.51 -13.87
CA VAL A 83 3.41 1.52 -14.92
C VAL A 83 2.58 0.36 -14.40
N ALA A 84 1.55 -0.02 -15.15
CA ALA A 84 0.69 -1.16 -14.84
C ALA A 84 0.49 -2.05 -16.07
N THR A 85 0.08 -3.30 -15.85
CA THR A 85 -0.41 -4.15 -16.95
C THR A 85 -1.75 -3.59 -17.42
N GLN A 86 -2.01 -3.55 -18.72
CA GLN A 86 -3.28 -3.07 -19.25
C GLN A 86 -4.45 -3.90 -18.68
N GLY A 87 -5.39 -3.22 -18.02
CA GLY A 87 -6.56 -3.86 -17.40
C GLY A 87 -6.29 -4.58 -16.08
N ALA A 88 -5.13 -4.36 -15.45
CA ALA A 88 -4.90 -4.80 -14.08
C ALA A 88 -5.56 -3.82 -13.10
N GLU A 89 -6.27 -4.35 -12.11
CA GLU A 89 -6.74 -3.62 -10.93
C GLU A 89 -5.77 -3.88 -9.77
N GLY A 90 -5.38 -2.82 -9.06
CA GLY A 90 -4.45 -2.88 -7.93
C GLY A 90 -3.11 -2.17 -8.17
N GLU A 91 -2.11 -2.55 -7.36
CA GLU A 91 -0.80 -1.90 -7.31
C GLU A 91 -0.08 -1.87 -8.68
N PRO A 92 0.52 -0.73 -9.05
CA PRO A 92 1.33 -0.66 -10.27
C PRO A 92 2.52 -1.63 -10.20
N LEU A 93 3.00 -2.06 -11.36
CA LEU A 93 4.23 -2.87 -11.47
C LEU A 93 5.48 -2.10 -11.02
N GLY A 94 5.41 -0.78 -11.02
CA GLY A 94 6.43 0.12 -10.51
C GLY A 94 6.00 1.57 -10.64
N TYR A 95 6.58 2.42 -9.81
CA TYR A 95 6.39 3.86 -9.85
C TYR A 95 7.69 4.57 -9.42
N ASP A 96 7.80 5.86 -9.75
CA ASP A 96 8.96 6.69 -9.43
C ASP A 96 8.58 8.18 -9.51
N ASP A 97 9.07 9.02 -8.59
CA ASP A 97 8.80 10.46 -8.52
C ASP A 97 10.03 11.37 -8.54
N ASP A 98 11.21 10.85 -8.17
CA ASP A 98 12.44 11.65 -8.14
C ASP A 98 13.70 10.87 -8.59
N GLY A 99 13.50 9.79 -9.35
CA GLY A 99 14.52 8.79 -9.67
C GLY A 99 15.71 9.26 -10.53
N LEU A 100 15.77 10.54 -10.91
CA LEU A 100 16.97 11.15 -11.50
C LEU A 100 17.98 11.66 -10.46
N GLY A 101 17.61 11.74 -9.18
CA GLY A 101 18.49 12.22 -8.11
C GLY A 101 18.81 13.73 -8.16
N GLU A 102 18.16 14.47 -9.06
CA GLU A 102 18.23 15.93 -9.17
C GLU A 102 16.85 16.49 -9.54
N GLY A 103 16.35 17.44 -8.74
CA GLY A 103 15.11 18.15 -9.03
C GLY A 103 13.85 17.38 -8.66
N THR A 104 12.81 17.50 -9.49
CA THR A 104 11.47 16.92 -9.31
C THR A 104 11.06 16.14 -10.57
N ASP A 105 12.04 15.55 -11.25
CA ASP A 105 11.86 14.79 -12.49
C ASP A 105 11.93 13.29 -12.17
N SER A 106 11.07 12.50 -12.80
CA SER A 106 10.91 11.06 -12.53
C SER A 106 11.67 10.19 -13.55
N ARG A 107 12.24 9.08 -13.08
CA ARG A 107 12.87 8.02 -13.89
C ARG A 107 12.41 6.64 -13.44
N LEU A 108 11.35 6.14 -14.09
CA LEU A 108 10.86 4.79 -13.88
C LEU A 108 11.61 3.75 -14.72
N ARG A 109 12.04 2.66 -14.09
CA ARG A 109 12.64 1.48 -14.76
C ARG A 109 11.82 0.23 -14.46
N PHE A 110 11.48 -0.53 -15.49
CA PHE A 110 10.73 -1.79 -15.32
C PHE A 110 11.11 -2.86 -16.33
N THR A 111 10.88 -4.12 -15.96
CA THR A 111 11.02 -5.30 -16.82
C THR A 111 9.64 -5.93 -17.02
N ALA A 112 9.24 -6.15 -18.28
CA ALA A 112 7.95 -6.75 -18.61
C ALA A 112 7.88 -8.20 -18.12
N PRO A 113 7.00 -8.56 -17.14
CA PRO A 113 6.92 -9.93 -16.63
C PRO A 113 6.33 -10.93 -17.63
N ALA A 114 5.50 -10.46 -18.56
CA ALA A 114 4.82 -11.27 -19.57
C ALA A 114 4.72 -10.56 -20.92
N ASP A 115 4.37 -11.31 -21.96
CA ASP A 115 3.95 -10.72 -23.23
C ASP A 115 2.64 -9.95 -23.03
N GLY A 116 2.59 -8.68 -23.42
CA GLY A 116 1.39 -7.88 -23.24
C GLY A 116 1.54 -6.39 -23.51
N THR A 117 0.49 -5.65 -23.17
CA THR A 117 0.47 -4.19 -23.20
C THR A 117 0.55 -3.67 -21.77
N TYR A 118 1.38 -2.66 -21.57
CA TYR A 118 1.60 -1.97 -20.31
C TYR A 118 1.16 -0.51 -20.48
N VAL A 119 0.56 0.07 -19.44
CA VAL A 119 0.10 1.46 -19.42
C VAL A 119 1.00 2.26 -18.50
N LEU A 120 1.67 3.26 -19.05
CA LEU A 120 2.35 4.31 -18.28
C LEU A 120 1.39 5.46 -18.02
N ARG A 121 1.41 6.01 -16.82
CA ARG A 121 0.74 7.27 -16.50
C ARG A 121 1.77 8.31 -16.05
N ALA A 122 1.81 9.43 -16.76
CA ALA A 122 2.60 10.61 -16.42
C ALA A 122 1.71 11.60 -15.67
N ARG A 123 2.09 11.98 -14.45
CA ARG A 123 1.26 12.81 -13.57
C ARG A 123 2.07 13.72 -12.65
N PRO A 124 1.48 14.76 -12.04
CA PRO A 124 2.02 15.35 -10.84
C PRO A 124 1.97 14.37 -9.66
N LEU A 125 2.91 14.52 -8.72
CA LEU A 125 2.99 13.76 -7.46
C LEU A 125 1.68 13.84 -6.68
N SER A 126 1.11 15.05 -6.58
CA SER A 126 -0.19 15.28 -5.97
C SER A 126 -0.90 16.49 -6.60
N GLY A 127 -2.23 16.50 -6.52
CA GLY A 127 -3.08 17.59 -6.96
C GLY A 127 -3.38 17.58 -8.46
N ILE A 128 -4.42 18.32 -8.84
CA ILE A 128 -4.89 18.45 -10.23
C ILE A 128 -4.19 19.56 -11.03
N GLU A 129 -3.32 20.32 -10.38
CA GLU A 129 -2.55 21.38 -11.04
C GLU A 129 -1.40 20.75 -11.82
N GLY A 130 -1.46 20.86 -13.15
CA GLY A 130 -0.48 20.32 -14.07
C GLY A 130 0.28 21.39 -14.86
N GLY A 131 0.94 20.96 -15.93
CA GLY A 131 1.62 21.84 -16.87
C GLY A 131 2.37 21.05 -17.94
N ALA A 132 3.21 21.74 -18.71
CA ALA A 132 3.97 21.12 -19.80
C ALA A 132 5.04 20.16 -19.26
N TYR A 133 5.21 19.01 -19.92
CA TYR A 133 6.22 18.01 -19.61
C TYR A 133 6.81 17.37 -20.87
N SER A 134 7.96 16.71 -20.71
CA SER A 134 8.55 15.82 -21.72
C SER A 134 8.65 14.41 -21.17
N LEU A 135 8.18 13.41 -21.92
CA LEU A 135 8.24 11.99 -21.59
C LEU A 135 9.09 11.25 -22.63
N SER A 136 10.08 10.49 -22.20
CA SER A 136 10.90 9.67 -23.10
C SER A 136 10.89 8.21 -22.68
N LEU A 137 10.80 7.31 -23.66
CA LEU A 137 10.85 5.87 -23.45
C LEU A 137 12.08 5.29 -24.15
N THR A 138 12.94 4.61 -23.39
CA THR A 138 14.12 3.93 -23.91
C THR A 138 14.03 2.44 -23.60
N GLU A 139 14.17 1.59 -24.60
CA GLU A 139 14.41 0.15 -24.35
C GLU A 139 15.84 -0.01 -23.85
N ARG A 140 15.95 -0.56 -22.65
CA ARG A 140 17.23 -0.88 -22.04
C ARG A 140 17.73 -2.20 -22.62
N PRO A 141 19.04 -2.36 -22.77
CA PRO A 141 19.59 -3.66 -23.13
C PRO A 141 19.16 -4.70 -22.09
N ALA A 142 19.03 -5.96 -22.54
CA ALA A 142 18.89 -7.08 -21.64
C ALA A 142 19.99 -7.00 -20.57
N PRO A 143 19.67 -7.29 -19.29
CA PRO A 143 20.66 -7.21 -18.25
C PRO A 143 21.76 -8.18 -18.64
N LYS A 144 23.01 -7.74 -18.53
CA LYS A 144 24.11 -8.67 -18.67
C LYS A 144 23.89 -9.73 -17.61
N ALA A 145 23.83 -10.99 -18.02
CA ALA A 145 23.75 -12.09 -17.08
C ALA A 145 24.87 -11.88 -16.05
N PRO A 146 24.56 -11.83 -14.74
CA PRO A 146 25.60 -11.68 -13.74
C PRO A 146 26.65 -12.76 -14.01
N PRO A 147 27.95 -12.39 -14.00
CA PRO A 147 28.98 -13.40 -14.07
C PRO A 147 28.75 -14.42 -12.95
N GLU A 148 29.17 -15.67 -13.17
CA GLU A 148 29.14 -16.66 -12.09
C GLU A 148 29.81 -16.05 -10.84
N PRO A 149 29.10 -15.96 -9.70
CA PRO A 149 29.60 -15.24 -8.53
C PRO A 149 30.97 -15.75 -8.13
N ALA A 150 31.91 -14.83 -7.92
CA ALA A 150 33.25 -15.23 -7.53
C ALA A 150 33.23 -15.77 -6.10
N ARG A 151 34.05 -16.78 -5.81
CA ARG A 151 34.10 -17.34 -4.46
C ARG A 151 34.84 -16.41 -3.50
N ILE A 152 34.26 -16.17 -2.33
CA ILE A 152 34.89 -15.56 -1.17
C ILE A 152 34.88 -16.57 -0.01
N ASN A 153 35.93 -16.62 0.81
CA ASN A 153 35.95 -17.45 2.01
C ASN A 153 35.98 -16.58 3.27
N VAL A 154 35.57 -17.16 4.39
CA VAL A 154 35.70 -16.50 5.69
C VAL A 154 37.19 -16.25 5.99
N GLY A 155 37.50 -14.99 6.32
CA GLY A 155 38.84 -14.44 6.49
C GLY A 155 39.37 -13.67 5.29
N ASP A 156 38.69 -13.72 4.13
CA ASP A 156 39.13 -13.04 2.92
C ASP A 156 38.69 -11.55 2.91
N THR A 157 39.49 -10.73 2.24
CA THR A 157 39.10 -9.40 1.78
C THR A 157 39.41 -9.32 0.30
N VAL A 158 38.40 -8.95 -0.49
CA VAL A 158 38.46 -8.85 -1.94
C VAL A 158 38.14 -7.43 -2.35
N THR A 159 38.63 -7.02 -3.51
CA THR A 159 38.31 -5.73 -4.11
C THR A 159 37.49 -5.96 -5.36
N GLY A 160 36.45 -5.14 -5.56
CA GLY A 160 35.65 -5.11 -6.78
C GLY A 160 35.48 -3.69 -7.29
N GLU A 161 34.80 -3.54 -8.41
CA GLU A 161 34.47 -2.25 -9.02
C GLU A 161 33.11 -2.36 -9.69
N LEU A 162 32.13 -1.62 -9.17
CA LEU A 162 30.84 -1.48 -9.83
C LEU A 162 30.99 -0.57 -11.04
N ALA A 163 30.76 -1.10 -12.23
CA ALA A 163 30.85 -0.38 -13.48
C ALA A 163 29.50 -0.38 -14.23
N GLU A 164 29.30 0.61 -15.13
CA GLU A 164 28.09 0.77 -15.96
C GLU A 164 27.68 -0.46 -16.80
N GLY A 165 28.53 -1.49 -16.86
CA GLY A 165 28.27 -2.74 -17.60
C GLY A 165 28.09 -3.97 -16.72
N ASP A 166 27.91 -3.81 -15.41
CA ASP A 166 27.64 -4.91 -14.49
C ASP A 166 26.17 -5.30 -14.45
N ALA A 167 25.89 -6.37 -13.70
CA ALA A 167 24.51 -6.79 -13.50
C ALA A 167 23.77 -5.70 -12.71
N GLU A 168 22.48 -5.57 -12.98
CA GLU A 168 21.64 -4.55 -12.35
C GLU A 168 20.28 -5.12 -12.03
N THR A 169 19.66 -4.59 -10.97
CA THR A 169 18.27 -4.90 -10.62
C THR A 169 17.31 -4.29 -11.65
N ASP A 170 16.02 -4.61 -11.54
CA ASP A 170 15.00 -3.98 -12.39
C ASP A 170 14.94 -2.46 -12.16
N ALA A 171 15.04 -2.02 -10.90
CA ALA A 171 15.23 -0.63 -10.50
C ALA A 171 16.56 -0.02 -11.02
N GLY A 172 17.46 -0.85 -11.54
CA GLY A 172 18.72 -0.42 -12.15
C GLY A 172 19.82 -0.05 -11.16
N ALA A 173 19.75 -0.60 -9.94
CA ALA A 173 20.88 -0.61 -9.03
C ALA A 173 21.91 -1.64 -9.52
N LEU A 174 23.14 -1.19 -9.79
CA LEU A 174 24.24 -2.05 -10.18
C LEU A 174 24.65 -2.94 -9.01
N TYR A 175 25.01 -4.18 -9.30
CA TYR A 175 25.50 -5.08 -8.28
C TYR A 175 26.56 -6.06 -8.79
N GLU A 176 27.43 -6.46 -7.86
CA GLU A 176 28.31 -7.60 -8.02
C GLU A 176 28.03 -8.64 -6.93
N GLU A 177 28.22 -9.92 -7.27
CA GLU A 177 27.89 -11.06 -6.41
C GLU A 177 29.11 -11.90 -6.06
N TRP A 178 29.15 -12.31 -4.79
CA TRP A 178 30.17 -13.18 -4.22
C TRP A 178 29.50 -14.35 -3.54
N VAL A 179 30.05 -15.56 -3.72
CA VAL A 179 29.48 -16.77 -3.12
C VAL A 179 30.41 -17.37 -2.07
N PHE A 180 29.85 -17.80 -0.96
CA PHE A 180 30.55 -18.60 0.04
C PHE A 180 29.66 -19.74 0.55
N THR A 181 30.29 -20.81 1.03
CA THR A 181 29.57 -21.94 1.64
C THR A 181 29.71 -21.85 3.15
N GLY A 182 28.59 -21.93 3.86
CA GLY A 182 28.56 -21.92 5.33
C GLY A 182 27.70 -23.04 5.92
N ARG A 183 27.80 -23.22 7.23
CA ARG A 183 26.98 -24.16 8.00
C ARG A 183 25.90 -23.41 8.77
N GLN A 184 24.82 -24.10 9.07
CA GLN A 184 23.79 -23.60 9.97
C GLN A 184 24.42 -23.14 11.30
N GLY A 185 24.06 -21.93 11.73
CA GLY A 185 24.53 -21.31 12.96
C GLY A 185 25.91 -20.66 12.88
N ASP A 186 26.63 -20.77 11.75
CA ASP A 186 27.84 -19.96 11.56
C ASP A 186 27.42 -18.48 11.57
N ARG A 187 28.18 -17.64 12.29
CA ARG A 187 27.98 -16.19 12.30
C ARG A 187 29.08 -15.55 11.48
N VAL A 188 28.69 -14.73 10.51
CA VAL A 188 29.60 -14.01 9.63
C VAL A 188 29.44 -12.52 9.82
N GLN A 189 30.55 -11.79 9.65
CA GLN A 189 30.53 -10.35 9.53
C GLN A 189 30.98 -10.00 8.11
N ILE A 190 30.17 -9.17 7.45
CA ILE A 190 30.39 -8.71 6.10
C ILE A 190 30.60 -7.20 6.15
N GLY A 191 31.79 -6.76 5.78
CA GLY A 191 32.11 -5.33 5.65
C GLY A 191 32.19 -4.96 4.18
N LEU A 192 31.46 -3.92 3.78
CA LEU A 192 31.56 -3.32 2.46
C LEU A 192 32.02 -1.88 2.61
N ASP A 193 33.14 -1.55 1.99
CA ASP A 193 33.76 -0.23 2.07
C ASP A 193 33.87 0.39 0.69
N SER A 194 33.46 1.65 0.56
CA SER A 194 33.63 2.43 -0.66
C SER A 194 33.85 3.91 -0.33
N ASP A 195 34.87 4.52 -0.95
CA ASP A 195 35.03 5.98 -0.95
C ASP A 195 34.30 6.64 -2.13
N ALA A 196 33.78 5.83 -3.07
CA ALA A 196 33.23 6.30 -4.34
C ALA A 196 31.71 6.43 -4.33
N PHE A 197 31.03 5.68 -3.47
CA PHE A 197 29.58 5.63 -3.35
C PHE A 197 29.19 5.23 -1.92
N ASP A 198 27.92 5.36 -1.60
CA ASP A 198 27.31 4.87 -0.35
C ASP A 198 26.99 3.37 -0.49
N PRO A 199 27.78 2.45 0.10
CA PRO A 199 27.60 1.02 -0.09
C PRO A 199 26.40 0.44 0.65
N VAL A 200 25.78 -0.57 0.04
CA VAL A 200 24.80 -1.46 0.66
C VAL A 200 25.23 -2.90 0.45
N VAL A 201 25.28 -3.67 1.54
CA VAL A 201 25.56 -5.09 1.51
C VAL A 201 24.28 -5.88 1.75
N LYS A 202 24.03 -6.87 0.89
CA LYS A 202 22.91 -7.80 1.02
C LYS A 202 23.43 -9.23 1.07
N ILE A 203 22.84 -10.07 1.92
CA ILE A 203 23.09 -11.52 1.95
C ILE A 203 21.80 -12.25 1.58
N GLY A 204 21.93 -13.31 0.79
CA GLY A 204 20.78 -14.08 0.34
C GLY A 204 21.15 -15.44 -0.24
N ARG A 205 20.20 -16.02 -0.95
CA ARG A 205 20.36 -17.27 -1.70
C ARG A 205 19.85 -17.09 -3.11
N ILE A 206 20.44 -17.81 -4.06
CA ILE A 206 19.93 -17.87 -5.43
C ILE A 206 19.26 -19.22 -5.66
N ALA A 207 17.98 -19.19 -6.01
CA ALA A 207 17.19 -20.35 -6.41
C ALA A 207 16.51 -20.07 -7.75
N GLU A 208 16.62 -20.99 -8.71
CA GLU A 208 16.05 -20.84 -10.06
C GLU A 208 16.46 -19.54 -10.79
N GLY A 209 17.61 -18.96 -10.44
CA GLY A 209 18.11 -17.71 -11.01
C GLY A 209 17.61 -16.43 -10.34
N ALA A 210 16.74 -16.54 -9.33
CA ALA A 210 16.26 -15.41 -8.54
C ALA A 210 17.03 -15.31 -7.21
N PHE A 211 17.43 -14.09 -6.85
CA PHE A 211 18.04 -13.80 -5.55
C PHE A 211 16.94 -13.54 -4.51
N THR A 212 16.93 -14.35 -3.46
CA THR A 212 16.10 -14.14 -2.27
C THR A 212 16.98 -13.52 -1.19
N GLU A 213 16.70 -12.26 -0.85
CA GLU A 213 17.35 -11.55 0.25
C GLU A 213 16.99 -12.18 1.60
N LEU A 214 17.99 -12.35 2.46
CA LEU A 214 17.85 -12.83 3.84
C LEU A 214 18.26 -11.77 4.88
N GLY A 215 19.01 -10.76 4.45
CA GLY A 215 19.39 -9.62 5.28
C GLY A 215 20.18 -8.59 4.48
N SER A 216 20.19 -7.37 4.98
CA SER A 216 20.90 -6.25 4.37
C SER A 216 21.39 -5.26 5.42
N ASN A 217 22.36 -4.44 5.05
CA ASN A 217 22.75 -3.26 5.80
C ASN A 217 23.40 -2.24 4.85
N ASP A 218 23.17 -0.95 5.07
CA ASP A 218 23.76 0.17 4.33
C ASP A 218 24.81 0.90 5.17
N ASP A 219 24.54 1.19 6.44
CA ASP A 219 25.44 1.96 7.29
C ASP A 219 26.13 1.15 8.40
N GLY A 220 27.33 1.57 8.73
CA GLY A 220 28.09 1.03 9.86
C GLY A 220 27.80 1.77 11.18
N PRO A 221 28.22 1.20 12.32
CA PRO A 221 28.21 1.87 13.63
C PRO A 221 29.18 3.06 13.69
N ASP A 222 30.20 3.06 12.83
CA ASP A 222 31.07 4.21 12.63
C ASP A 222 30.28 5.28 11.88
N ALA A 223 30.47 6.57 12.19
CA ALA A 223 29.72 7.69 11.58
C ALA A 223 30.00 7.94 10.06
N GLY A 224 30.35 6.90 9.31
CA GLY A 224 30.55 6.92 7.86
C GLY A 224 29.62 5.93 7.17
N LEU A 225 29.53 6.06 5.84
CA LEU A 225 28.55 5.39 4.99
C LEU A 225 28.87 3.90 4.71
N ASN A 226 29.83 3.30 5.40
CA ASN A 226 30.32 1.97 5.04
C ASN A 226 29.51 0.87 5.73
N SER A 227 28.96 -0.06 4.97
CA SER A 227 28.07 -1.10 5.50
C SER A 227 28.79 -2.14 6.34
N ARG A 228 28.12 -2.59 7.41
CA ARG A 228 28.59 -3.66 8.30
C ARG A 228 27.46 -4.60 8.68
N LEU A 229 27.37 -5.76 8.03
CA LEU A 229 26.32 -6.74 8.31
C LEU A 229 26.85 -7.91 9.14
N ILE A 230 26.26 -8.16 10.31
CA ILE A 230 26.49 -9.38 11.09
C ILE A 230 25.28 -10.30 10.91
N PHE A 231 25.51 -11.50 10.38
CA PHE A 231 24.44 -12.41 10.00
C PHE A 231 24.70 -13.84 10.49
N THR A 232 23.66 -14.49 11.02
CA THR A 232 23.71 -15.91 11.45
C THR A 232 23.07 -16.77 10.37
N LEU A 233 23.80 -17.75 9.85
CA LEU A 233 23.32 -18.57 8.73
C LEU A 233 22.18 -19.50 9.19
N PRO A 234 20.95 -19.38 8.66
CA PRO A 234 19.81 -20.16 9.12
C PRO A 234 19.93 -21.66 8.80
N GLU A 235 20.68 -21.99 7.75
CA GLU A 235 20.88 -23.38 7.29
C GLU A 235 22.28 -23.56 6.69
N ALA A 236 22.72 -24.81 6.51
CA ALA A 236 23.93 -25.09 5.73
C ALA A 236 23.66 -24.91 4.23
N GLY A 237 24.63 -24.39 3.49
CA GLY A 237 24.50 -24.21 2.05
C GLY A 237 25.38 -23.10 1.49
N ASP A 238 25.14 -22.78 0.22
CA ASP A 238 25.77 -21.67 -0.46
C ASP A 238 24.93 -20.39 -0.23
N TYR A 239 25.64 -19.30 0.08
CA TYR A 239 25.08 -17.97 0.28
C TYR A 239 25.73 -17.00 -0.69
N VAL A 240 24.94 -16.04 -1.14
CA VAL A 240 25.38 -14.98 -2.04
C VAL A 240 25.39 -13.66 -1.27
N ILE A 241 26.52 -12.96 -1.34
CA ILE A 241 26.70 -11.59 -0.88
C ILE A 241 26.63 -10.70 -2.11
N ARG A 242 25.73 -9.73 -2.09
CA ARG A 242 25.56 -8.73 -3.13
C ARG A 242 26.06 -7.38 -2.64
N ALA A 243 27.03 -6.81 -3.35
CA ALA A 243 27.51 -5.45 -3.17
C ALA A 243 26.79 -4.54 -4.16
N THR A 244 26.14 -3.48 -3.68
CA THR A 244 25.34 -2.54 -4.49
C THR A 244 25.48 -1.14 -3.89
N PRO A 245 25.32 -0.05 -4.65
CA PRO A 245 25.24 1.28 -4.08
C PRO A 245 23.82 1.55 -3.56
N LEU A 246 23.69 2.47 -2.59
CA LEU A 246 22.40 2.96 -2.10
C LEU A 246 21.68 3.75 -3.20
N ASN A 247 22.40 4.66 -3.85
CA ASN A 247 21.86 5.46 -4.95
C ASN A 247 22.05 4.76 -6.30
N THR A 248 20.99 4.77 -7.11
CA THR A 248 21.03 4.12 -8.44
C THR A 248 21.90 4.90 -9.43
N GLY A 249 22.89 4.22 -10.02
CA GLY A 249 23.81 4.80 -11.01
C GLY A 249 25.18 5.16 -10.46
N ASP A 250 25.37 5.10 -9.14
CA ASP A 250 26.69 5.21 -8.53
C ASP A 250 27.57 4.04 -8.97
N THR A 251 28.84 4.35 -9.24
CA THR A 251 29.86 3.40 -9.70
C THR A 251 31.15 3.65 -8.95
N GLY A 252 32.03 2.65 -8.93
CA GLY A 252 33.36 2.80 -8.37
C GLY A 252 33.88 1.56 -7.67
N ALA A 253 35.12 1.69 -7.19
CA ALA A 253 35.82 0.62 -6.50
C ALA A 253 35.28 0.43 -5.08
N TYR A 254 35.21 -0.82 -4.64
CA TYR A 254 34.86 -1.18 -3.28
C TYR A 254 35.80 -2.28 -2.74
N SER A 255 35.82 -2.43 -1.42
CA SER A 255 36.45 -3.54 -0.72
C SER A 255 35.38 -4.33 0.05
N LEU A 256 35.28 -5.63 -0.21
CA LEU A 256 34.39 -6.54 0.49
C LEU A 256 35.21 -7.47 1.40
N SER A 257 34.88 -7.47 2.67
CA SER A 257 35.46 -8.37 3.67
C SER A 257 34.42 -9.36 4.18
N LEU A 258 34.81 -10.62 4.31
CA LEU A 258 34.00 -11.65 4.96
C LEU A 258 34.83 -12.23 6.11
N SER A 259 34.44 -11.98 7.35
CA SER A 259 35.11 -12.53 8.53
C SER A 259 34.16 -13.36 9.38
N GLU A 260 34.73 -14.10 10.34
CA GLU A 260 33.94 -14.70 11.39
C GLU A 260 33.27 -13.57 12.18
N GLY A 261 31.95 -13.66 12.33
CA GLY A 261 31.19 -12.69 13.11
C GLY A 261 31.52 -12.83 14.59
N PRO A 262 31.30 -11.77 15.40
CA PRO A 262 31.45 -11.89 16.84
C PRO A 262 30.56 -13.03 17.36
N PRO A 263 30.90 -13.68 18.49
CA PRO A 263 29.97 -14.62 19.12
C PRO A 263 28.65 -13.90 19.44
N PRO A 264 27.50 -14.59 19.35
CA PRO A 264 26.23 -13.99 19.73
C PRO A 264 26.27 -13.57 21.20
N VAL A 265 25.53 -12.51 21.54
CA VAL A 265 25.38 -12.05 22.92
C VAL A 265 24.95 -13.23 23.80
N GLU A 266 25.69 -13.47 24.89
CA GLU A 266 25.41 -14.58 25.79
C GLU A 266 24.04 -14.40 26.42
N ALA A 267 23.12 -15.32 26.11
CA ALA A 267 21.75 -15.22 26.55
C ALA A 267 21.58 -15.80 27.96
N ARG A 268 21.18 -14.96 28.91
CA ARG A 268 20.83 -15.37 30.28
C ARG A 268 19.48 -16.07 30.27
N ALA A 269 19.30 -17.14 31.03
CA ALA A 269 18.00 -17.80 31.08
C ALA A 269 16.94 -16.91 31.73
N ILE A 270 15.76 -16.80 31.11
CA ILE A 270 14.55 -16.18 31.67
C ILE A 270 13.37 -17.14 31.46
N ARG A 271 12.43 -17.18 32.40
CA ARG A 271 11.19 -17.97 32.25
C ARG A 271 10.01 -17.07 31.96
N ILE A 272 9.06 -17.57 31.17
CA ILE A 272 7.74 -16.95 31.04
C ILE A 272 7.15 -16.77 32.46
N GLY A 273 6.72 -15.54 32.77
CA GLY A 273 6.28 -15.09 34.10
C GLY A 273 7.37 -14.43 34.96
N GLU A 274 8.59 -14.29 34.46
CA GLU A 274 9.72 -13.68 35.19
C GLU A 274 9.93 -12.21 34.80
N THR A 275 10.42 -11.42 35.76
CA THR A 275 10.94 -10.06 35.52
C THR A 275 12.39 -10.00 35.97
N VAL A 276 13.26 -9.52 35.08
CA VAL A 276 14.68 -9.34 35.32
C VAL A 276 15.04 -7.85 35.30
N ARG A 277 16.06 -7.47 36.06
CA ARG A 277 16.66 -6.13 36.00
C ARG A 277 18.03 -6.24 35.35
N GLY A 278 18.25 -5.47 34.30
CA GLY A 278 19.52 -5.39 33.60
C GLY A 278 20.09 -3.98 33.61
N GLU A 279 21.29 -3.86 33.05
CA GLU A 279 22.00 -2.59 32.89
C GLU A 279 22.85 -2.69 31.63
N LEU A 280 22.59 -1.85 30.65
CA LEU A 280 23.41 -1.71 29.45
C LEU A 280 24.64 -0.87 29.79
N THR A 281 25.81 -1.41 29.48
CA THR A 281 27.14 -0.88 29.78
C THR A 281 28.03 -0.93 28.54
N ASP A 282 29.16 -0.23 28.59
CA ASP A 282 30.14 -0.23 27.48
C ASP A 282 30.85 -1.58 27.30
N ASP A 283 30.79 -2.45 28.31
CA ASP A 283 31.38 -3.79 28.29
C ASP A 283 30.46 -4.83 27.62
N ASP A 284 29.19 -4.51 27.36
CA ASP A 284 28.25 -5.45 26.76
C ASP A 284 28.61 -5.77 25.31
N THR A 285 28.28 -6.98 24.88
CA THR A 285 28.57 -7.40 23.50
C THR A 285 27.56 -6.75 22.55
N PRO A 286 27.99 -6.18 21.41
CA PRO A 286 27.06 -5.69 20.41
C PRO A 286 26.19 -6.83 19.86
N GLY A 287 24.88 -6.61 19.82
CA GLY A 287 23.87 -7.52 19.29
C GLY A 287 23.59 -7.27 17.81
N ALA A 288 22.31 -7.34 17.43
CA ALA A 288 21.84 -6.84 16.14
C ALA A 288 22.13 -5.33 15.99
N GLY A 289 22.45 -4.90 14.76
CA GLY A 289 22.76 -3.50 14.45
C GLY A 289 24.06 -2.96 15.06
N ASP A 290 24.93 -3.82 15.59
CA ASP A 290 26.15 -3.46 16.34
C ASP A 290 25.89 -2.53 17.55
N ILE A 291 24.67 -2.58 18.12
CA ILE A 291 24.30 -1.85 19.32
C ILE A 291 24.48 -2.74 20.55
N ARG A 292 24.97 -2.17 21.65
CA ARG A 292 25.15 -2.91 22.92
C ARG A 292 23.81 -3.49 23.38
N ALA A 293 23.81 -4.80 23.61
CA ALA A 293 22.62 -5.53 23.96
C ALA A 293 22.89 -6.53 25.09
N ASP A 294 21.85 -6.77 25.87
CA ASP A 294 21.75 -7.93 26.75
C ASP A 294 20.82 -8.96 26.10
N ALA A 295 21.17 -10.24 26.16
CA ALA A 295 20.33 -11.30 25.63
C ALA A 295 19.70 -12.15 26.74
N TYR A 296 18.45 -12.58 26.52
CA TYR A 296 17.73 -13.48 27.40
C TYR A 296 17.10 -14.63 26.62
N ARG A 297 17.25 -15.86 27.11
CA ARG A 297 16.73 -17.06 26.47
C ARG A 297 15.59 -17.66 27.27
N PHE A 298 14.49 -17.97 26.59
CA PHE A 298 13.37 -18.72 27.17
C PHE A 298 12.95 -19.87 26.25
N SER A 299 12.11 -20.77 26.76
CA SER A 299 11.49 -21.84 25.98
C SER A 299 9.99 -21.63 25.96
N GLY A 300 9.37 -21.84 24.80
CA GLY A 300 7.93 -21.70 24.61
C GLY A 300 7.33 -22.81 23.76
N GLN A 301 6.00 -22.85 23.71
CA GLN A 301 5.23 -23.84 22.94
C GLN A 301 4.63 -23.19 21.69
N GLU A 302 4.45 -23.97 20.63
CA GLU A 302 3.73 -23.53 19.42
C GLU A 302 2.32 -23.04 19.79
N GLY A 303 1.96 -21.86 19.27
CA GLY A 303 0.69 -21.19 19.57
C GLY A 303 0.63 -20.52 20.94
N GLN A 304 1.67 -20.64 21.78
CA GLN A 304 1.74 -19.92 23.05
C GLN A 304 1.97 -18.44 22.76
N ARG A 305 1.22 -17.58 23.43
CA ARG A 305 1.33 -16.13 23.27
C ARG A 305 2.10 -15.53 24.43
N VAL A 306 3.11 -14.72 24.11
CA VAL A 306 3.95 -14.05 25.09
C VAL A 306 3.87 -12.55 24.93
N ARG A 307 3.94 -11.84 26.05
CA ARG A 307 4.14 -10.40 26.10
C ARG A 307 5.49 -10.11 26.74
N ILE A 308 6.29 -9.28 26.09
CA ILE A 308 7.62 -8.88 26.52
C ILE A 308 7.59 -7.37 26.71
N ASP A 309 7.67 -6.91 27.96
CA ASP A 309 7.78 -5.49 28.29
C ASP A 309 9.23 -5.16 28.67
N MET A 310 9.81 -4.13 28.06
CA MET A 310 11.06 -3.53 28.51
C MET A 310 10.81 -2.08 28.92
N THR A 311 11.28 -1.70 30.10
CA THR A 311 11.16 -0.32 30.59
C THR A 311 12.48 0.27 31.04
N SER A 312 12.70 1.54 30.72
CA SER A 312 13.85 2.33 31.15
C SER A 312 13.43 3.77 31.40
N THR A 313 13.92 4.36 32.49
CA THR A 313 13.71 5.79 32.76
C THR A 313 14.83 6.66 32.19
N THR A 314 15.76 6.07 31.44
CA THR A 314 17.03 6.72 31.05
C THR A 314 17.30 6.73 29.56
N PHE A 315 16.62 5.86 28.81
CA PHE A 315 16.78 5.73 27.37
C PHE A 315 15.51 5.13 26.78
N ASP A 316 15.35 5.34 25.48
CA ASP A 316 14.32 4.73 24.66
C ASP A 316 14.66 3.26 24.41
N THR A 317 13.79 2.34 24.84
CA THR A 317 14.09 0.91 24.82
C THR A 317 13.85 0.31 23.44
N TYR A 318 14.50 -0.81 23.16
CA TYR A 318 14.23 -1.59 21.95
C TYR A 318 14.35 -3.07 22.29
N VAL A 319 13.31 -3.82 21.97
CA VAL A 319 13.24 -5.28 22.17
C VAL A 319 13.14 -5.95 20.81
N GLU A 320 13.96 -6.97 20.61
CA GLU A 320 13.87 -7.84 19.44
C GLU A 320 13.77 -9.30 19.87
N LEU A 321 12.78 -10.00 19.32
CA LEU A 321 12.55 -11.41 19.55
C LEU A 321 13.11 -12.21 18.37
N PHE A 322 13.92 -13.22 18.69
CA PHE A 322 14.53 -14.13 17.74
C PHE A 322 14.11 -15.57 17.98
N ASP A 323 14.11 -16.37 16.91
CA ASP A 323 14.04 -17.82 17.00
C ASP A 323 15.36 -18.45 17.52
N GLU A 324 15.42 -19.78 17.58
CA GLU A 324 16.63 -20.50 18.02
C GLU A 324 17.85 -20.27 17.09
N ASN A 325 17.60 -19.97 15.82
CA ASN A 325 18.60 -19.73 14.78
C ASN A 325 19.03 -18.25 14.70
N ARG A 326 18.54 -17.38 15.59
CA ARG A 326 18.77 -15.92 15.55
C ARG A 326 18.15 -15.23 14.32
N THR A 327 17.09 -15.81 13.77
CA THR A 327 16.20 -15.11 12.81
C THR A 327 15.30 -14.17 13.61
N SER A 328 15.23 -12.89 13.23
CA SER A 328 14.32 -11.92 13.84
C SER A 328 12.88 -12.31 13.54
N LEU A 329 12.03 -12.28 14.57
CA LEU A 329 10.61 -12.64 14.49
C LEU A 329 9.71 -11.43 14.67
N ALA A 330 10.10 -10.52 15.55
CA ALA A 330 9.39 -9.27 15.82
C ALA A 330 10.29 -8.33 16.63
N SER A 331 10.05 -7.04 16.51
CA SER A 331 10.70 -6.00 17.31
C SER A 331 9.70 -4.93 17.73
N ASP A 332 10.00 -4.24 18.81
CA ASP A 332 9.23 -3.07 19.26
C ASP A 332 10.12 -2.14 20.07
N ASP A 333 9.92 -0.82 19.95
CA ASP A 333 10.64 0.22 20.68
C ASP A 333 9.75 1.05 21.60
N ASP A 334 8.55 1.44 21.16
CA ASP A 334 7.70 2.40 21.87
C ASP A 334 6.26 1.94 22.18
N GLY A 335 5.91 0.68 21.89
CA GLY A 335 4.57 0.11 22.12
C GLY A 335 4.16 -0.07 23.59
N GLY A 336 5.06 0.22 24.53
CA GLY A 336 4.86 0.15 25.96
C GLY A 336 4.34 1.46 26.61
N PRO A 337 4.16 1.46 27.95
CA PRO A 337 3.69 2.65 28.66
C PRO A 337 4.68 3.81 28.50
N GLU A 338 4.21 5.06 28.49
CA GLU A 338 5.07 6.26 28.44
C GLU A 338 5.83 6.49 27.10
N GLY A 339 5.48 5.78 26.02
CA GLY A 339 5.86 6.07 24.62
C GLY A 339 7.36 6.02 24.29
N THR A 340 8.18 5.45 25.17
CA THR A 340 9.63 5.20 25.00
C THR A 340 10.04 3.85 25.58
N ASN A 341 9.03 3.06 25.95
CA ASN A 341 9.21 1.73 26.52
C ASN A 341 8.65 0.74 25.50
N SER A 342 9.25 -0.42 25.38
CA SER A 342 8.85 -1.42 24.39
C SER A 342 7.87 -2.42 24.99
N ARG A 343 6.90 -2.85 24.18
CA ARG A 343 5.99 -3.96 24.43
C ARG A 343 5.77 -4.76 23.16
N LEU A 344 6.23 -6.00 23.20
CA LEU A 344 6.04 -6.95 22.12
C LEU A 344 5.06 -8.04 22.54
N ILE A 345 3.94 -8.19 21.82
CA ILE A 345 2.99 -9.29 22.00
C ILE A 345 3.08 -10.22 20.79
N PHE A 346 3.44 -11.48 21.00
CA PHE A 346 3.77 -12.39 19.91
C PHE A 346 3.31 -13.83 20.16
N THR A 347 2.75 -14.46 19.12
CA THR A 347 2.35 -15.87 19.13
C THR A 347 3.48 -16.72 18.60
N LEU A 348 4.02 -17.62 19.42
CA LEU A 348 5.20 -18.40 19.09
C LEU A 348 4.88 -19.42 17.97
N PRO A 349 5.60 -19.39 16.82
CA PRO A 349 5.26 -20.21 15.66
C PRO A 349 5.64 -21.69 15.81
N THR A 350 6.54 -22.03 16.73
CA THR A 350 7.01 -23.40 16.93
C THR A 350 7.31 -23.68 18.40
N THR A 351 7.34 -24.95 18.79
CA THR A 351 7.82 -25.31 20.13
C THR A 351 9.35 -25.30 20.12
N GLY A 352 10.00 -24.46 20.93
CA GLY A 352 11.44 -24.30 20.86
C GLY A 352 12.04 -23.28 21.82
N SER A 353 13.31 -22.97 21.59
CA SER A 353 14.03 -21.91 22.30
C SER A 353 13.90 -20.60 21.53
N TYR A 354 13.73 -19.51 22.28
CA TYR A 354 13.67 -18.15 21.75
C TYR A 354 14.69 -17.28 22.47
N VAL A 355 15.15 -16.21 21.81
CA VAL A 355 16.06 -15.24 22.40
C VAL A 355 15.48 -13.84 22.28
N ILE A 356 15.51 -13.09 23.37
CA ILE A 356 15.15 -11.68 23.44
C ILE A 356 16.47 -10.91 23.50
N GLU A 357 16.70 -9.98 22.58
CA GLU A 357 17.74 -8.97 22.75
C GLU A 357 17.10 -7.68 23.26
N ALA A 358 17.60 -7.21 24.41
CA ALA A 358 17.20 -5.99 25.06
C ALA A 358 18.30 -4.95 24.86
N ARG A 359 17.98 -3.87 24.16
CA ARG A 359 18.92 -2.77 23.86
C ARG A 359 18.24 -1.41 23.99
N ALA A 360 19.00 -0.34 23.80
CA ALA A 360 18.44 0.97 23.55
C ALA A 360 18.15 1.12 22.04
N PHE A 361 17.17 1.96 21.69
CA PHE A 361 16.91 2.35 20.30
C PHE A 361 18.15 3.00 19.68
N SER A 362 18.90 3.76 20.49
CA SER A 362 20.19 4.37 20.17
C SER A 362 21.35 3.71 20.93
N ASP A 363 22.57 4.26 20.86
CA ASP A 363 23.73 3.76 21.61
C ASP A 363 23.76 4.19 23.10
N ALA A 364 22.58 4.37 23.71
CA ALA A 364 22.46 4.77 25.11
C ALA A 364 22.82 3.62 26.08
N ARG A 365 23.06 3.98 27.34
CA ARG A 365 23.40 3.08 28.45
C ARG A 365 22.51 3.38 29.64
N GLY A 366 22.27 2.38 30.48
CA GLY A 366 21.48 2.57 31.69
C GLY A 366 20.79 1.31 32.17
N ARG A 367 20.03 1.46 33.26
CA ARG A 367 19.27 0.37 33.87
C ARG A 367 17.94 0.20 33.17
N TYR A 368 17.51 -1.06 33.04
CA TYR A 368 16.19 -1.40 32.53
C TYR A 368 15.55 -2.55 33.34
N SER A 369 14.25 -2.72 33.16
CA SER A 369 13.49 -3.87 33.62
C SER A 369 12.91 -4.59 32.40
N LEU A 370 13.11 -5.90 32.30
CA LEU A 370 12.53 -6.73 31.24
C LEU A 370 11.61 -7.77 31.87
N ALA A 371 10.36 -7.85 31.42
CA ALA A 371 9.38 -8.82 31.88
C ALA A 371 8.88 -9.64 30.71
N ILE A 372 8.75 -10.95 30.90
CA ILE A 372 8.06 -11.84 29.97
C ILE A 372 6.85 -12.43 30.68
N THR A 373 5.67 -12.33 30.09
CA THR A 373 4.42 -12.88 30.62
C THR A 373 3.74 -13.74 29.55
N GLU A 374 3.02 -14.77 30.02
CA GLU A 374 2.10 -15.49 29.14
C GLU A 374 0.83 -14.66 29.03
N VAL A 375 0.34 -14.50 27.80
CA VAL A 375 -0.95 -13.89 27.52
C VAL A 375 -1.87 -15.00 27.03
N GLU A 376 -3.16 -14.89 27.36
CA GLU A 376 -4.13 -15.83 26.82
C GLU A 376 -4.12 -15.77 25.28
N PRO A 377 -4.23 -16.92 24.60
CA PRO A 377 -4.42 -16.93 23.15
C PRO A 377 -5.65 -16.10 22.78
N ASP A 378 -5.63 -15.50 21.59
CA ASP A 378 -6.79 -14.77 21.10
C ASP A 378 -8.00 -15.71 21.04
N LYS A 379 -9.13 -15.22 21.56
CA LYS A 379 -10.40 -15.91 21.46
C LYS A 379 -10.77 -16.03 19.97
N PRO A 380 -11.25 -17.21 19.52
CA PRO A 380 -11.70 -17.35 18.15
C PRO A 380 -12.86 -16.39 17.86
N PRO A 381 -12.95 -15.80 16.66
CA PRO A 381 -14.05 -14.92 16.31
C PRO A 381 -15.41 -15.61 16.45
N GLN A 382 -16.36 -14.93 17.07
CA GLN A 382 -17.72 -15.44 17.27
C GLN A 382 -18.61 -15.15 16.05
N PRO A 383 -19.49 -16.06 15.60
CA PRO A 383 -20.38 -15.76 14.49
C PRO A 383 -21.31 -14.58 14.78
N LEU A 384 -21.37 -13.60 13.88
CA LEU A 384 -22.30 -12.47 13.94
C LEU A 384 -23.15 -12.44 12.67
N ALA A 385 -24.46 -12.47 12.84
CA ALA A 385 -25.40 -12.41 11.73
C ALA A 385 -25.90 -10.98 11.51
N PHE A 386 -26.18 -10.63 10.25
CA PHE A 386 -26.81 -9.36 9.92
C PHE A 386 -28.16 -9.17 10.65
N GLY A 387 -28.39 -7.96 11.14
CA GLY A 387 -29.56 -7.57 11.93
C GLY A 387 -29.56 -8.09 13.37
N ALA A 388 -28.48 -8.72 13.82
CA ALA A 388 -28.30 -9.06 15.22
C ALA A 388 -27.78 -7.83 15.99
N SER A 389 -28.42 -7.55 17.12
CA SER A 389 -27.86 -6.68 18.15
C SER A 389 -27.29 -7.56 19.25
N LEU A 390 -26.04 -7.31 19.61
CA LEU A 390 -25.27 -8.05 20.59
C LEU A 390 -24.84 -7.09 21.71
N GLU A 391 -24.96 -7.55 22.95
CA GLU A 391 -24.35 -6.89 24.10
C GLU A 391 -23.10 -7.69 24.49
N GLY A 392 -21.99 -6.98 24.71
CA GLY A 392 -20.71 -7.56 25.09
C GLY A 392 -20.05 -6.78 26.22
N GLU A 393 -18.93 -7.30 26.72
CA GLU A 393 -18.12 -6.68 27.76
C GLU A 393 -16.65 -6.83 27.38
N ILE A 394 -15.92 -5.71 27.32
CA ILE A 394 -14.46 -5.74 27.23
C ILE A 394 -13.92 -5.77 28.66
N GLY A 395 -13.39 -6.92 29.05
CA GLY A 395 -12.80 -7.22 30.36
C GLY A 395 -11.31 -7.51 30.31
N GLU A 396 -10.76 -7.92 31.45
CA GLU A 396 -9.32 -8.20 31.62
C GLU A 396 -8.85 -9.43 30.84
N THR A 397 -9.76 -10.34 30.50
CA THR A 397 -9.48 -11.62 29.84
C THR A 397 -9.78 -11.61 28.35
N ASP A 398 -10.07 -10.45 27.77
CA ASP A 398 -10.28 -10.35 26.33
C ASP A 398 -8.97 -10.35 25.57
N SER A 399 -9.07 -10.80 24.32
CA SER A 399 -7.97 -10.75 23.37
C SER A 399 -7.43 -9.32 23.32
N ARG A 400 -6.12 -9.15 23.17
CA ARG A 400 -5.49 -7.83 23.07
C ARG A 400 -4.81 -7.66 21.74
N ASP A 401 -4.87 -6.48 21.14
CA ASP A 401 -4.12 -6.19 19.92
C ASP A 401 -2.69 -5.72 20.24
N SER A 402 -1.94 -5.27 19.22
CA SER A 402 -0.57 -4.76 19.37
C SER A 402 -0.50 -3.53 20.27
N ASP A 403 -1.56 -2.72 20.30
CA ASP A 403 -1.67 -1.49 21.10
C ASP A 403 -2.14 -1.78 22.54
N ASP A 404 -2.20 -3.06 22.93
CA ASP A 404 -2.71 -3.54 24.22
C ASP A 404 -4.20 -3.17 24.46
N ARG A 405 -4.98 -2.93 23.41
CA ARG A 405 -6.44 -2.71 23.49
C ARG A 405 -7.16 -4.04 23.57
N GLY A 406 -8.06 -4.17 24.55
CA GLY A 406 -8.95 -5.33 24.64
C GLY A 406 -9.94 -5.34 23.49
N TYR A 407 -10.19 -6.49 22.86
CA TYR A 407 -11.14 -6.60 21.77
C TYR A 407 -11.93 -7.92 21.81
N ASP A 408 -13.17 -7.84 21.35
CA ASP A 408 -13.97 -8.99 20.94
C ASP A 408 -13.95 -9.09 19.41
N ALA A 409 -13.77 -10.31 18.89
CA ALA A 409 -13.78 -10.56 17.46
C ALA A 409 -15.05 -11.30 17.04
N PHE A 410 -15.63 -10.87 15.93
CA PHE A 410 -16.82 -11.44 15.32
C PHE A 410 -16.55 -11.81 13.87
N VAL A 411 -17.15 -12.87 13.36
CA VAL A 411 -17.01 -13.31 11.97
C VAL A 411 -18.35 -13.39 11.26
N PHE A 412 -18.39 -12.90 10.03
CA PHE A 412 -19.56 -12.97 9.15
C PHE A 412 -19.14 -13.33 7.71
N GLU A 413 -20.10 -13.84 6.93
CA GLU A 413 -19.92 -14.09 5.49
C GLU A 413 -20.42 -12.89 4.70
N GLY A 414 -19.61 -12.44 3.75
CA GLY A 414 -19.85 -11.28 2.91
C GLY A 414 -19.82 -11.62 1.43
N ARG A 415 -20.47 -10.79 0.62
CA ARG A 415 -20.37 -10.84 -0.84
C ARG A 415 -19.72 -9.58 -1.37
N GLU A 416 -19.03 -9.71 -2.49
CA GLU A 416 -18.49 -8.58 -3.24
C GLU A 416 -19.59 -7.54 -3.52
N GLY A 417 -19.27 -6.27 -3.28
CA GLY A 417 -20.18 -5.13 -3.42
C GLY A 417 -21.28 -5.04 -2.35
N GLN A 418 -21.33 -5.97 -1.39
CA GLN A 418 -22.28 -5.90 -0.28
C GLN A 418 -21.91 -4.74 0.65
N ARG A 419 -22.89 -3.90 0.97
CA ARG A 419 -22.71 -2.76 1.86
C ARG A 419 -23.09 -3.15 3.28
N VAL A 420 -22.15 -3.01 4.21
CA VAL A 420 -22.35 -3.34 5.61
C VAL A 420 -22.21 -2.11 6.48
N ARG A 421 -22.91 -2.11 7.62
CA ARG A 421 -22.75 -1.11 8.67
C ARG A 421 -22.59 -1.79 10.01
N ALA A 422 -21.49 -1.49 10.69
CA ALA A 422 -21.30 -1.87 12.07
C ALA A 422 -21.47 -0.64 12.95
N ILE A 423 -22.25 -0.76 14.03
CA ILE A 423 -22.40 0.30 15.02
C ILE A 423 -22.07 -0.24 16.39
N MET A 424 -21.13 0.40 17.06
CA MET A 424 -20.75 0.07 18.43
C MET A 424 -21.06 1.25 19.33
N ARG A 425 -21.64 0.96 20.49
CA ARG A 425 -21.95 1.98 21.49
C ARG A 425 -21.47 1.55 22.86
N SER A 426 -20.87 2.46 23.59
CA SER A 426 -20.41 2.21 24.95
C SER A 426 -20.58 3.45 25.82
N GLY A 427 -21.16 3.26 27.00
CA GLY A 427 -21.18 4.29 28.03
C GLY A 427 -19.91 4.31 28.89
N ASP A 428 -19.05 3.29 28.73
CA ASP A 428 -17.91 3.05 29.62
C ASP A 428 -16.57 3.45 28.98
N PHE A 429 -16.49 3.49 27.65
CA PHE A 429 -15.26 3.81 26.91
C PHE A 429 -15.55 4.36 25.51
N ASP A 430 -14.52 4.94 24.91
CA ASP A 430 -14.53 5.37 23.51
C ASP A 430 -14.37 4.19 22.57
N THR A 431 -15.35 3.94 21.71
CA THR A 431 -15.38 2.72 20.90
C THR A 431 -14.49 2.84 19.67
N TYR A 432 -14.07 1.69 19.15
CA TYR A 432 -13.27 1.59 17.94
C TYR A 432 -13.60 0.27 17.25
N LEU A 433 -14.06 0.37 16.00
CA LEU A 433 -14.42 -0.75 15.15
C LEU A 433 -13.39 -0.93 14.04
N GLN A 434 -13.06 -2.18 13.73
CA GLN A 434 -12.23 -2.55 12.58
C GLN A 434 -12.86 -3.73 11.84
N ILE A 435 -12.92 -3.68 10.51
CA ILE A 435 -13.24 -4.81 9.65
C ILE A 435 -11.99 -5.26 8.90
N GLY A 436 -11.70 -6.55 8.88
CA GLY A 436 -10.58 -7.15 8.17
C GLY A 436 -10.93 -8.51 7.54
N ASN A 437 -10.01 -9.07 6.77
CA ASN A 437 -10.16 -10.43 6.24
C ASN A 437 -10.05 -11.48 7.36
N ALA A 438 -10.78 -12.59 7.22
CA ALA A 438 -10.73 -13.70 8.18
C ALA A 438 -9.63 -14.74 7.90
N GLU A 439 -8.83 -14.53 6.86
CA GLU A 439 -7.73 -15.42 6.47
C GLU A 439 -6.39 -14.80 6.86
N GLY A 440 -5.50 -15.60 7.45
CA GLY A 440 -4.20 -15.14 7.91
C GLY A 440 -4.26 -14.32 9.20
N ASP A 441 -3.23 -13.52 9.42
CA ASP A 441 -3.20 -12.52 10.49
C ASP A 441 -4.18 -11.39 10.18
N PHE A 442 -4.80 -10.82 11.21
CA PHE A 442 -5.79 -9.77 11.03
C PHE A 442 -5.14 -8.48 10.52
N THR A 443 -5.54 -8.05 9.32
CA THR A 443 -5.24 -6.72 8.77
C THR A 443 -6.54 -5.95 8.59
N PRO A 444 -6.67 -4.74 9.18
CA PRO A 444 -7.87 -3.92 8.99
C PRO A 444 -7.95 -3.42 7.55
N LEU A 445 -9.12 -3.59 6.93
CA LEU A 445 -9.52 -3.02 5.64
C LEU A 445 -10.27 -1.69 5.80
N ALA A 446 -10.97 -1.53 6.93
CA ALA A 446 -11.66 -0.31 7.30
C ALA A 446 -11.73 -0.21 8.83
N GLN A 447 -11.81 1.01 9.34
CA GLN A 447 -11.89 1.30 10.76
C GLN A 447 -12.65 2.60 11.03
N ASP A 448 -13.22 2.73 12.23
CA ASP A 448 -13.98 3.91 12.66
C ASP A 448 -14.05 3.96 14.19
N ASP A 449 -13.81 5.12 14.81
CA ASP A 449 -13.97 5.39 16.24
C ASP A 449 -15.14 6.34 16.55
N ASP A 450 -15.37 7.39 15.75
CA ASP A 450 -16.33 8.46 16.07
C ASP A 450 -17.42 8.72 14.99
N GLY A 451 -17.71 7.74 14.13
CA GLY A 451 -18.56 7.87 12.94
C GLY A 451 -20.03 8.27 13.15
N LEU A 452 -20.48 8.54 14.38
CA LEU A 452 -21.78 9.18 14.68
C LEU A 452 -21.71 10.71 14.79
N GLY A 453 -20.53 11.32 14.69
CA GLY A 453 -20.33 12.77 14.62
C GLY A 453 -20.56 13.55 15.93
N GLU A 454 -21.15 12.90 16.94
CA GLU A 454 -21.22 13.37 18.33
C GLU A 454 -21.10 12.17 19.28
N GLY A 455 -20.12 12.20 20.20
CA GLY A 455 -19.98 11.20 21.26
C GLY A 455 -18.70 10.37 21.16
N THR A 456 -18.77 9.14 21.64
CA THR A 456 -17.68 8.18 21.78
C THR A 456 -18.07 6.81 21.18
N ASP A 457 -19.03 6.85 20.25
CA ASP A 457 -19.69 5.70 19.64
C ASP A 457 -19.30 5.62 18.15
N SER A 458 -18.89 4.45 17.69
CA SER A 458 -18.38 4.23 16.34
C SER A 458 -19.47 3.78 15.36
N ARG A 459 -19.36 4.23 14.11
CA ARG A 459 -20.23 3.79 13.01
C ARG A 459 -19.43 3.55 11.73
N LEU A 460 -18.96 2.32 11.60
CA LEU A 460 -18.22 1.86 10.43
C LEU A 460 -19.17 1.51 9.28
N ASN A 461 -19.07 2.20 8.15
CA ASN A 461 -19.70 1.82 6.88
C ASN A 461 -18.64 1.28 5.93
N PHE A 462 -18.89 0.13 5.31
CA PHE A 462 -17.92 -0.50 4.44
C PHE A 462 -18.59 -1.30 3.33
N THR A 463 -18.03 -1.23 2.11
CA THR A 463 -18.43 -2.05 0.96
C THR A 463 -17.42 -3.16 0.82
N LEU A 464 -17.88 -4.41 0.83
CA LEU A 464 -16.98 -5.56 0.83
C LEU A 464 -16.33 -5.74 -0.56
N PRO A 465 -14.99 -5.83 -0.64
CA PRO A 465 -14.28 -5.87 -1.93
C PRO A 465 -14.33 -7.24 -2.61
N ALA A 466 -14.74 -8.31 -1.90
CA ALA A 466 -14.78 -9.65 -2.46
C ALA A 466 -15.79 -10.54 -1.73
N ASP A 467 -16.13 -11.67 -2.34
CA ASP A 467 -16.81 -12.76 -1.64
C ASP A 467 -15.86 -13.38 -0.60
N GLY A 468 -16.32 -13.57 0.63
CA GLY A 468 -15.45 -14.15 1.66
C GLY A 468 -15.95 -14.09 3.09
N ARG A 469 -15.08 -14.46 4.01
CA ARG A 469 -15.28 -14.33 5.46
C ARG A 469 -14.54 -13.09 5.95
N TYR A 470 -15.23 -12.28 6.73
CA TYR A 470 -14.70 -11.05 7.31
C TYR A 470 -14.72 -11.12 8.83
N VAL A 471 -13.73 -10.51 9.48
CA VAL A 471 -13.67 -10.33 10.93
C VAL A 471 -13.99 -8.89 11.27
N LEU A 472 -14.93 -8.67 12.18
CA LEU A 472 -15.23 -7.40 12.82
C LEU A 472 -14.65 -7.42 14.24
N ARG A 473 -13.70 -6.54 14.55
CA ARG A 473 -13.19 -6.34 15.91
C ARG A 473 -13.91 -5.16 16.55
N ALA A 474 -14.44 -5.39 17.75
CA ALA A 474 -15.05 -4.40 18.62
C ALA A 474 -14.11 -4.15 19.80
N SER A 475 -13.63 -2.91 19.93
CA SER A 475 -12.61 -2.54 20.91
C SER A 475 -12.87 -1.14 21.47
N PRO A 476 -12.25 -0.77 22.60
CA PRO A 476 -12.04 0.62 22.95
C PRO A 476 -10.92 1.24 22.11
N LEU A 477 -10.96 2.55 21.89
CA LEU A 477 -9.89 3.31 21.24
C LEU A 477 -8.61 3.33 22.09
N GLY A 478 -8.75 3.39 23.42
CA GLY A 478 -7.62 3.39 24.37
C GLY A 478 -7.38 2.02 25.02
N SER A 479 -6.12 1.71 25.32
CA SER A 479 -5.69 0.42 25.91
C SER A 479 -6.23 0.11 27.31
N ASP A 480 -6.62 1.15 28.04
CA ASP A 480 -7.23 1.05 29.38
C ASP A 480 -8.76 0.89 29.35
N GLY A 481 -9.39 1.00 28.17
CA GLY A 481 -10.84 0.94 28.01
C GLY A 481 -11.41 -0.44 28.38
N LYS A 482 -12.41 -0.45 29.27
CA LYS A 482 -13.09 -1.67 29.74
C LYS A 482 -14.53 -1.34 30.07
N GLY A 483 -15.44 -2.29 29.88
CA GLY A 483 -16.85 -2.11 30.21
C GLY A 483 -17.80 -2.71 29.18
N LEU A 484 -19.07 -2.36 29.29
CA LEU A 484 -20.14 -2.89 28.47
C LEU A 484 -20.28 -2.13 27.15
N TYR A 485 -20.56 -2.86 26.08
CA TYR A 485 -20.90 -2.28 24.79
C TYR A 485 -22.09 -2.97 24.14
N ALA A 486 -22.75 -2.27 23.23
CA ALA A 486 -23.72 -2.82 22.31
C ALA A 486 -23.19 -2.74 20.88
N LEU A 487 -23.23 -3.83 20.14
CA LEU A 487 -22.78 -3.96 18.77
C LEU A 487 -23.94 -4.38 17.86
N GLU A 488 -24.05 -3.74 16.72
CA GLU A 488 -24.99 -4.10 15.67
C GLU A 488 -24.25 -4.22 14.35
N LEU A 489 -24.54 -5.26 13.58
CA LEU A 489 -24.07 -5.43 12.21
C LEU A 489 -25.27 -5.50 11.28
N GLU A 490 -25.36 -4.56 10.35
CA GLU A 490 -26.47 -4.41 9.42
C GLU A 490 -26.01 -4.67 7.99
N ASP A 491 -26.86 -5.39 7.25
CA ASP A 491 -26.77 -5.47 5.79
C ASP A 491 -27.58 -4.30 5.23
N ARG A 492 -26.90 -3.34 4.59
CA ARG A 492 -27.55 -2.20 3.93
C ARG A 492 -28.13 -2.58 2.56
N GLY A 493 -27.99 -3.85 2.17
CA GLY A 493 -28.42 -4.36 0.89
C GLY A 493 -27.50 -3.94 -0.25
N PRO A 494 -27.83 -4.34 -1.49
CA PRO A 494 -27.10 -3.86 -2.66
C PRO A 494 -27.25 -2.35 -2.79
N GLN A 495 -26.32 -1.73 -3.51
CA GLN A 495 -26.42 -0.32 -3.86
C GLN A 495 -27.75 -0.02 -4.58
N PRO A 496 -28.48 1.03 -4.16
CA PRO A 496 -29.67 1.48 -4.87
C PRO A 496 -29.35 1.74 -6.34
N ARG A 497 -30.18 1.18 -7.22
CA ARG A 497 -30.02 1.37 -8.67
C ARG A 497 -30.47 2.76 -9.09
N PRO A 498 -29.84 3.35 -10.11
CA PRO A 498 -30.26 4.63 -10.65
C PRO A 498 -31.72 4.65 -11.10
N GLY A 499 -32.45 5.72 -10.72
CA GLY A 499 -33.75 6.05 -11.26
C GLY A 499 -33.68 6.49 -12.73
N SER A 500 -34.80 6.87 -13.33
CA SER A 500 -34.81 7.52 -14.65
C SER A 500 -35.31 8.96 -14.51
N LEU A 501 -34.63 9.89 -15.17
CA LEU A 501 -34.99 11.31 -15.17
C LEU A 501 -35.18 11.82 -16.60
N LEU A 502 -36.20 12.65 -16.80
CA LEU A 502 -36.43 13.31 -18.08
C LEU A 502 -35.82 14.72 -18.02
N VAL A 503 -35.01 15.07 -19.02
CA VAL A 503 -34.48 16.44 -19.15
C VAL A 503 -35.64 17.44 -19.29
N GLY A 504 -35.57 18.54 -18.54
CA GLY A 504 -36.62 19.55 -18.41
C GLY A 504 -37.57 19.30 -17.24
N THR A 505 -37.21 18.41 -16.30
CA THR A 505 -38.00 18.13 -15.09
C THR A 505 -37.19 18.40 -13.83
N THR A 506 -37.90 18.56 -12.71
CA THR A 506 -37.33 18.64 -11.38
C THR A 506 -37.63 17.35 -10.63
N ALA A 507 -36.59 16.65 -10.16
CA ALA A 507 -36.70 15.57 -9.20
C ALA A 507 -36.61 16.13 -7.78
N TYR A 508 -37.45 15.62 -6.89
CA TYR A 508 -37.38 15.92 -5.47
C TYR A 508 -36.99 14.64 -4.75
N GLY A 509 -35.93 14.70 -3.96
CA GLY A 509 -35.42 13.56 -3.20
C GLY A 509 -35.17 13.92 -1.74
N THR A 510 -34.84 12.91 -0.97
CA THR A 510 -34.37 13.05 0.42
C THR A 510 -33.22 12.08 0.57
N LEU A 511 -32.02 12.60 0.75
CA LEU A 511 -30.84 11.79 1.03
C LEU A 511 -30.94 11.28 2.46
N THR A 512 -30.77 9.99 2.60
CA THR A 512 -30.91 9.19 3.80
C THR A 512 -29.76 8.21 3.87
N GLU A 513 -29.58 7.61 5.04
CA GLU A 513 -28.58 6.56 5.25
C GLU A 513 -28.88 5.26 4.49
N THR A 514 -29.96 5.16 3.73
CA THR A 514 -30.25 3.99 2.89
C THR A 514 -29.91 4.20 1.41
N ASP A 515 -29.57 5.43 1.02
CA ASP A 515 -29.27 5.76 -0.37
C ASP A 515 -27.88 5.25 -0.77
N ALA A 516 -27.53 5.40 -2.05
CA ALA A 516 -26.24 4.94 -2.55
C ALA A 516 -25.10 5.68 -1.88
N THR A 517 -23.95 5.02 -1.74
CA THR A 517 -22.80 5.57 -1.03
C THR A 517 -21.62 5.64 -1.98
N ALA A 518 -20.94 6.79 -2.03
CA ALA A 518 -19.69 6.94 -2.77
C ALA A 518 -18.52 6.40 -1.94
N GLU A 519 -17.31 6.37 -2.50
CA GLU A 519 -16.13 5.79 -1.86
C GLU A 519 -15.76 6.52 -0.56
N ASP A 520 -15.91 7.84 -0.55
CA ASP A 520 -15.78 8.74 0.61
C ASP A 520 -16.90 8.60 1.66
N ASN A 521 -17.81 7.63 1.47
CA ASN A 521 -18.98 7.39 2.29
C ASN A 521 -20.08 8.48 2.27
N SER A 522 -20.05 9.45 1.34
CA SER A 522 -21.13 10.41 1.11
C SER A 522 -22.38 9.73 0.52
N PHE A 523 -23.58 10.26 0.79
CA PHE A 523 -24.84 9.70 0.29
C PHE A 523 -25.26 10.39 -1.01
N TYR A 524 -25.77 9.60 -1.97
CA TYR A 524 -26.33 10.13 -3.21
C TYR A 524 -27.51 9.32 -3.75
N ASP A 525 -28.35 9.99 -4.52
CA ASP A 525 -29.35 9.40 -5.39
C ASP A 525 -28.88 9.48 -6.84
N ALA A 526 -28.93 8.36 -7.57
CA ALA A 526 -28.54 8.29 -8.97
C ALA A 526 -29.74 8.34 -9.93
N TYR A 527 -29.58 8.98 -11.09
CA TYR A 527 -30.60 9.14 -12.12
C TYR A 527 -30.02 8.97 -13.52
N ARG A 528 -30.60 8.09 -14.34
CA ARG A 528 -30.24 7.92 -15.75
C ARG A 528 -30.96 8.93 -16.65
N VAL A 529 -30.21 9.54 -17.55
CA VAL A 529 -30.69 10.42 -18.63
C VAL A 529 -30.14 9.94 -19.98
N THR A 530 -30.93 10.03 -21.05
CA THR A 530 -30.46 9.70 -22.41
C THR A 530 -30.27 10.99 -23.19
N LEU A 531 -29.07 11.20 -23.71
CA LEU A 531 -28.66 12.44 -24.37
C LEU A 531 -28.10 12.17 -25.76
N LYS A 532 -28.11 13.20 -26.59
CA LYS A 532 -27.45 13.23 -27.90
C LYS A 532 -26.11 13.93 -27.77
N GLU A 533 -25.16 13.55 -28.64
CA GLU A 533 -23.90 14.28 -28.83
C GLU A 533 -24.17 15.79 -28.95
N ASP A 534 -23.33 16.59 -28.30
CA ASP A 534 -23.41 18.05 -28.18
C ASP A 534 -24.63 18.59 -27.42
N GLU A 535 -25.49 17.74 -26.82
CA GLU A 535 -26.59 18.22 -25.98
C GLU A 535 -26.04 18.83 -24.69
N LYS A 536 -26.38 20.10 -24.45
CA LYS A 536 -25.92 20.88 -23.30
C LYS A 536 -26.95 20.86 -22.19
N LEU A 537 -26.52 20.56 -20.97
CA LEU A 537 -27.33 20.55 -19.77
C LEU A 537 -26.89 21.64 -18.78
N ILE A 538 -27.85 22.12 -18.00
CA ILE A 538 -27.63 22.78 -16.72
C ILE A 538 -28.28 21.87 -15.67
N ILE A 539 -27.48 21.40 -14.73
CA ILE A 539 -27.91 20.55 -13.61
C ILE A 539 -27.74 21.38 -12.35
N LEU A 540 -28.82 21.55 -11.59
CA LEU A 540 -28.82 22.28 -10.33
C LEU A 540 -29.27 21.34 -9.22
N MET A 541 -28.55 21.32 -8.10
CA MET A 541 -29.05 20.73 -6.87
C MET A 541 -29.16 21.80 -5.81
N VAL A 542 -30.38 21.97 -5.30
CA VAL A 542 -30.69 22.97 -4.29
C VAL A 542 -31.16 22.25 -3.03
N SER A 543 -30.43 22.44 -1.93
CA SER A 543 -30.81 21.98 -0.59
C SER A 543 -30.49 23.01 0.47
N ASN A 544 -31.41 23.18 1.43
CA ASN A 544 -31.14 23.96 2.66
C ASN A 544 -30.72 23.07 3.84
N GLU A 545 -30.62 21.75 3.62
CA GLU A 545 -30.40 20.75 4.67
C GLU A 545 -29.09 19.99 4.48
N VAL A 546 -28.57 19.94 3.24
CA VAL A 546 -27.27 19.35 2.92
C VAL A 546 -26.42 20.33 2.11
N ASP A 547 -25.11 20.15 2.24
CA ASP A 547 -24.13 20.71 1.33
C ASP A 547 -24.17 19.90 0.03
N SER A 548 -24.67 20.51 -1.04
CA SER A 548 -25.08 19.78 -2.23
C SER A 548 -23.88 19.41 -3.08
N TYR A 549 -23.84 18.19 -3.60
CA TYR A 549 -22.83 17.74 -4.57
C TYR A 549 -23.53 17.08 -5.74
N VAL A 550 -23.20 17.45 -6.97
CA VAL A 550 -23.72 16.83 -8.19
C VAL A 550 -22.58 16.31 -9.02
N SER A 551 -22.69 15.08 -9.49
CA SER A 551 -21.83 14.57 -10.55
C SER A 551 -22.64 13.99 -11.70
N ILE A 552 -22.06 13.99 -12.89
CA ILE A 552 -22.57 13.29 -14.07
C ILE A 552 -21.49 12.37 -14.60
N GLY A 553 -21.87 11.16 -14.97
CA GLY A 553 -20.95 10.12 -15.42
C GLY A 553 -21.62 9.09 -16.32
N ARG A 554 -20.92 8.01 -16.57
CA ARG A 554 -21.45 6.81 -17.24
C ARG A 554 -21.10 5.56 -16.44
N GLU A 555 -21.88 4.51 -16.67
CA GLU A 555 -21.65 3.20 -16.07
C GLU A 555 -20.80 2.37 -17.04
N ASN A 556 -19.72 1.79 -16.55
CA ASN A 556 -18.78 0.94 -17.28
C ASN A 556 -19.31 -0.50 -17.45
N GLU A 557 -18.60 -1.33 -18.23
CA GLU A 557 -18.99 -2.73 -18.47
C GLU A 557 -18.96 -3.60 -17.19
N ASP A 558 -18.20 -3.19 -16.19
CA ASP A 558 -18.06 -3.79 -14.86
C ASP A 558 -19.05 -3.21 -13.82
N GLU A 559 -20.02 -2.42 -14.25
CA GLU A 559 -20.99 -1.71 -13.40
C GLU A 559 -20.37 -0.62 -12.49
N THR A 560 -19.10 -0.24 -12.70
CA THR A 560 -18.48 0.92 -12.01
C THR A 560 -18.93 2.24 -12.63
N PHE A 561 -18.88 3.32 -11.86
CA PHE A 561 -19.26 4.66 -12.33
C PHE A 561 -18.03 5.49 -12.65
N GLU A 562 -17.93 5.92 -13.90
CA GLU A 562 -16.94 6.86 -14.37
C GLU A 562 -17.52 8.28 -14.31
N GLY A 563 -17.03 9.11 -13.39
CA GLY A 563 -17.41 10.52 -13.28
C GLY A 563 -16.83 11.34 -14.43
N LEU A 564 -17.69 12.05 -15.17
CA LEU A 564 -17.31 12.91 -16.30
C LEU A 564 -17.23 14.39 -15.92
N ALA A 565 -18.04 14.83 -14.94
CA ALA A 565 -17.94 16.14 -14.34
C ALA A 565 -18.68 16.18 -12.99
N ALA A 566 -18.29 17.09 -12.11
CA ALA A 566 -18.95 17.31 -10.83
C ALA A 566 -18.91 18.79 -10.42
N ASP A 567 -19.78 19.16 -9.49
CA ASP A 567 -19.85 20.49 -8.87
C ASP A 567 -20.56 20.41 -7.51
N ASP A 568 -20.14 21.24 -6.54
CA ASP A 568 -20.70 21.34 -5.19
C ASP A 568 -21.24 22.74 -4.85
N ASP A 569 -20.53 23.82 -5.21
CA ASP A 569 -20.83 25.16 -4.69
C ASP A 569 -21.02 26.26 -5.76
N SER A 570 -20.97 25.94 -7.06
CA SER A 570 -20.99 26.98 -8.11
C SER A 570 -22.31 27.75 -8.22
N LEU A 571 -23.39 27.32 -7.55
CA LEU A 571 -24.62 28.11 -7.41
C LEU A 571 -24.58 29.04 -6.18
N SER A 572 -24.06 28.54 -5.05
CA SER A 572 -23.78 29.23 -3.78
C SER A 572 -23.09 28.27 -2.80
N ASP A 573 -22.61 28.75 -1.65
CA ASP A 573 -21.92 27.99 -0.59
C ASP A 573 -22.50 26.60 -0.22
N THR A 574 -23.80 26.31 -0.45
CA THR A 574 -24.41 25.00 -0.14
C THR A 574 -25.23 24.41 -1.30
N HIS A 575 -25.06 24.92 -2.53
CA HIS A 575 -25.85 24.51 -3.68
C HIS A 575 -24.96 24.32 -4.92
N ALA A 576 -25.19 23.21 -5.63
CA ALA A 576 -24.42 22.83 -6.81
C ALA A 576 -25.09 23.32 -8.10
N LYS A 577 -24.26 23.76 -9.05
CA LYS A 577 -24.60 24.02 -10.44
C LYS A 577 -23.52 23.47 -11.37
N LEU A 578 -23.89 22.42 -12.09
CA LEU A 578 -23.06 21.83 -13.12
C LEU A 578 -23.58 22.19 -14.52
N GLU A 579 -22.73 22.82 -15.35
CA GLU A 579 -23.00 22.99 -16.78
C GLU A 579 -22.17 21.98 -17.57
N TRP A 580 -22.82 21.11 -18.34
CA TRP A 580 -22.15 19.97 -18.97
C TRP A 580 -22.65 19.73 -20.39
N THR A 581 -21.79 19.23 -21.28
CA THR A 581 -22.13 18.93 -22.68
C THR A 581 -21.89 17.45 -22.93
N ALA A 582 -22.89 16.76 -23.48
CA ALA A 582 -22.78 15.35 -23.80
C ALA A 582 -21.73 15.10 -24.90
N PRO A 583 -20.67 14.32 -24.63
CA PRO A 583 -19.60 14.09 -25.61
C PRO A 583 -20.05 13.18 -26.75
N GLU A 584 -21.04 12.31 -26.51
CA GLU A 584 -21.59 11.39 -27.51
C GLU A 584 -23.05 11.02 -27.22
N ASP A 585 -23.71 10.38 -28.18
CA ASP A 585 -25.02 9.77 -28.00
C ASP A 585 -24.95 8.65 -26.94
N GLY A 586 -25.69 8.77 -25.83
CA GLY A 586 -25.55 7.81 -24.74
C GLY A 586 -26.57 7.92 -23.62
N THR A 587 -26.48 6.97 -22.68
CA THR A 587 -27.15 7.07 -21.38
C THR A 587 -26.09 7.45 -20.35
N TYR A 588 -26.38 8.50 -19.59
CA TYR A 588 -25.52 9.04 -18.54
C TYR A 588 -26.24 8.95 -17.20
N GLU A 589 -25.48 8.85 -16.12
CA GLU A 589 -25.96 8.85 -14.75
C GLU A 589 -25.63 10.18 -14.09
N ILE A 590 -26.64 10.83 -13.51
CA ILE A 590 -26.50 12.02 -12.66
C ILE A 590 -26.64 11.56 -11.21
N ARG A 591 -25.63 11.82 -10.38
CA ARG A 591 -25.67 11.60 -8.94
C ARG A 591 -25.95 12.93 -8.25
N ALA A 592 -27.00 12.96 -7.43
CA ALA A 592 -27.32 14.07 -6.55
C ALA A 592 -27.01 13.63 -5.12
N GLY A 593 -25.94 14.17 -4.55
CA GLY A 593 -25.38 13.73 -3.27
C GLY A 593 -24.96 14.86 -2.34
N THR A 594 -24.22 14.50 -1.31
CA THR A 594 -23.70 15.44 -0.31
C THR A 594 -22.19 15.61 -0.45
N PHE A 595 -21.68 16.82 -0.25
CA PHE A 595 -20.23 17.05 -0.28
C PHE A 595 -19.53 16.44 0.94
N GLN A 596 -20.18 16.47 2.10
CA GLN A 596 -19.65 15.87 3.33
C GLN A 596 -20.25 14.48 3.57
N GLN A 597 -19.43 13.59 4.16
CA GLN A 597 -19.84 12.27 4.62
C GLN A 597 -21.02 12.37 5.62
N GLY A 598 -21.99 11.46 5.49
CA GLY A 598 -23.04 11.26 6.50
C GLY A 598 -24.16 12.30 6.54
N GLN A 599 -24.13 13.35 5.71
CA GLN A 599 -25.21 14.34 5.66
C GLN A 599 -26.50 13.75 5.08
N THR A 600 -27.64 14.06 5.71
CA THR A 600 -28.97 13.63 5.23
C THR A 600 -29.89 14.84 5.13
N GLY A 601 -30.80 14.83 4.16
CA GLY A 601 -31.71 15.97 3.97
C GLY A 601 -32.36 16.02 2.61
N ARG A 602 -33.33 16.92 2.49
CA ARG A 602 -34.14 17.08 1.27
C ARG A 602 -33.43 17.91 0.23
N TYR A 603 -33.60 17.56 -1.04
CA TYR A 603 -33.06 18.33 -2.15
C TYR A 603 -34.05 18.42 -3.32
N ALA A 604 -33.81 19.39 -4.20
CA ALA A 604 -34.42 19.47 -5.51
C ALA A 604 -33.32 19.44 -6.59
N LEU A 605 -33.37 18.44 -7.46
CA LEU A 605 -32.50 18.28 -8.62
C LEU A 605 -33.23 18.77 -9.87
N ILE A 606 -32.70 19.80 -10.52
CA ILE A 606 -33.27 20.42 -11.71
C ILE A 606 -32.32 20.14 -12.87
N VAL A 607 -32.80 19.48 -13.93
CA VAL A 607 -32.01 19.19 -15.12
C VAL A 607 -32.66 19.84 -16.32
N GLU A 608 -32.02 20.83 -16.91
CA GLU A 608 -32.54 21.61 -18.05
C GLU A 608 -31.60 21.55 -19.25
N LYS A 609 -32.16 21.67 -20.46
CA LYS A 609 -31.33 21.89 -21.66
C LYS A 609 -30.84 23.33 -21.67
N LYS A 610 -29.55 23.54 -21.89
CA LYS A 610 -28.99 24.86 -22.19
C LYS A 610 -29.31 25.19 -23.66
N PRO A 611 -30.00 26.30 -23.93
CA PRO A 611 -30.44 26.67 -25.28
C PRO A 611 -29.29 27.02 -26.24
#